data_AF-A0A679JFF0-F1
#
_entry.id   AF-A0A679JFF0-F1
#
_cell.length_a   1.000
_cell.length_b   1.000
_cell.length_c   1.000
_cell.angle_alpha   90.00
_cell.angle_beta   90.00
_cell.angle_gamma   90.00
#
_symmetry.space_group_name_H-M   'P 1'
#
loop_
_entity.id
_entity.type
_entity.pdbx_description
1 polymer ?
#
loop_
_entity_poly.entity_id
_entity_poly.type
_entity_poly.pdbx_seq_one_letter_code
_entity_poly.pdbx_strand_id
1 'polypeptide(L)'
;MLQPVDRDLRVMALWLCLMPSMALAQSAFPTSAPDTPSPAQGRQLEADYRVMAARCGTPAFEKLFTRQSRAFVAAGWIEKTADPAATEKAIETLRRNPLMLVSNRAACDSRMVELKQVMQERSERLRGRGAKHPAGK
;
A
#
# COMPACT_ATOMS: atom_id res chain seq x y z
N MET A 1 -54.31 45.93 -20.00
CA MET A 1 -53.43 44.82 -19.56
C MET A 1 -54.28 43.93 -18.66
N LEU A 2 -54.82 42.83 -19.22
CA LEU A 2 -55.82 41.97 -18.60
C LEU A 2 -55.16 40.78 -17.88
N GLN A 3 -55.58 40.53 -16.64
CA GLN A 3 -55.49 39.26 -15.88
C GLN A 3 -56.20 38.11 -16.68
N PRO A 4 -55.94 36.79 -16.47
CA PRO A 4 -56.41 36.08 -15.26
C PRO A 4 -55.69 34.78 -14.82
N VAL A 5 -56.08 34.37 -13.61
CA VAL A 5 -56.13 33.03 -12.98
C VAL A 5 -57.07 32.05 -13.71
N ASP A 6 -56.72 30.75 -13.79
CA ASP A 6 -57.60 29.55 -13.69
C ASP A 6 -56.70 28.29 -13.86
N ARG A 7 -56.65 27.28 -12.99
CA ARG A 7 -57.64 26.24 -12.59
C ARG A 7 -57.94 25.17 -13.65
N ASP A 8 -58.02 23.95 -13.11
CA ASP A 8 -58.60 22.69 -13.62
C ASP A 8 -57.89 21.96 -14.79
N LEU A 9 -57.24 20.81 -14.57
CA LEU A 9 -57.76 19.46 -14.21
C LEU A 9 -58.47 18.75 -15.37
N ARG A 10 -58.01 17.52 -15.64
CA ARG A 10 -58.63 16.41 -16.41
C ARG A 10 -58.36 16.36 -17.92
N VAL A 11 -57.41 15.48 -18.30
CA VAL A 11 -57.61 14.31 -19.19
C VAL A 11 -56.45 13.35 -18.87
N MET A 12 -56.55 12.37 -17.97
CA MET A 12 -57.17 11.04 -18.19
C MET A 12 -56.98 10.50 -19.61
N ALA A 13 -55.76 10.08 -19.94
CA ALA A 13 -55.49 9.18 -21.06
C ALA A 13 -54.14 8.47 -20.77
N LEU A 14 -54.12 7.48 -19.88
CA LEU A 14 -54.34 6.09 -20.27
C LEU A 14 -53.30 5.62 -21.30
N TRP A 15 -52.02 5.66 -20.93
CA TRP A 15 -50.97 4.89 -21.60
C TRP A 15 -50.24 4.03 -20.57
N LEU A 16 -50.94 2.96 -20.18
CA LEU A 16 -50.34 1.70 -19.78
C LEU A 16 -49.49 1.20 -20.96
N CYS A 17 -48.20 1.50 -20.94
CA CYS A 17 -47.22 0.84 -21.78
C CYS A 17 -46.00 0.52 -20.92
N LEU A 18 -45.90 -0.75 -20.57
CA LEU A 18 -44.69 -1.52 -20.33
C LEU A 18 -43.41 -0.67 -20.27
N MET A 19 -42.99 -0.32 -19.06
CA MET A 19 -41.61 0.08 -18.83
C MET A 19 -40.92 -1.08 -18.12
N PRO A 20 -39.85 -1.66 -18.71
CA PRO A 20 -39.08 -2.71 -18.07
C PRO A 20 -38.45 -2.16 -16.79
N SER A 21 -38.65 -2.89 -15.69
CA SER A 21 -37.96 -2.69 -14.42
C SER A 21 -36.45 -2.66 -14.66
N MET A 22 -35.88 -1.47 -14.82
CA MET A 22 -34.45 -1.28 -14.64
C MET A 22 -34.18 -1.46 -13.16
N ALA A 23 -33.85 -2.69 -12.78
CA ALA A 23 -33.17 -2.98 -11.55
C ALA A 23 -31.94 -2.07 -11.49
N LEU A 24 -31.98 -1.07 -10.60
CA LEU A 24 -30.77 -0.40 -10.17
C LEU A 24 -29.86 -1.49 -9.58
N ALA A 25 -28.89 -1.92 -10.38
CA ALA A 25 -27.71 -2.58 -9.87
C ALA A 25 -27.04 -1.58 -8.92
N GLN A 26 -27.26 -1.76 -7.62
CA GLN A 26 -26.45 -1.12 -6.59
C GLN A 26 -25.02 -1.59 -6.83
N SER A 27 -24.22 -0.73 -7.45
CA SER A 27 -22.78 -0.87 -7.45
C SER A 27 -22.33 -0.69 -6.00
N ALA A 28 -22.27 -1.81 -5.27
CA ALA A 28 -21.50 -1.92 -4.05
C ALA A 28 -20.06 -1.60 -4.43
N PHE A 29 -19.68 -0.33 -4.27
CA PHE A 29 -18.28 0.04 -4.26
C PHE A 29 -17.63 -0.79 -3.16
N PRO A 30 -16.63 -1.65 -3.46
CA PRO A 30 -15.87 -2.29 -2.42
C PRO A 30 -15.24 -1.18 -1.58
N THR A 31 -15.69 -1.04 -0.34
CA THR A 31 -14.95 -0.28 0.67
C THR A 31 -13.57 -0.93 0.75
N SER A 32 -12.56 -0.22 0.25
CA SER A 32 -11.16 -0.62 0.34
C SER A 32 -10.82 -0.74 1.82
N ALA A 33 -10.66 -1.97 2.30
CA ALA A 33 -9.99 -2.23 3.55
C ALA A 33 -8.59 -1.57 3.49
N PRO A 34 -8.03 -1.09 4.62
CA PRO A 34 -6.70 -0.48 4.61
C PRO A 34 -5.70 -1.46 3.98
N ASP A 35 -5.03 -1.00 2.92
CA ASP A 35 -4.03 -1.71 2.12
C ASP A 35 -2.83 -2.15 2.97
N THR A 36 -3.02 -3.16 3.81
CA THR A 36 -1.91 -3.85 4.44
C THR A 36 -1.37 -4.82 3.39
N PRO A 37 -0.12 -4.63 2.90
CA PRO A 37 0.42 -5.50 1.87
C PRO A 37 0.37 -6.94 2.35
N SER A 38 -0.06 -7.84 1.47
CA SER A 38 -0.01 -9.27 1.76
C SER A 38 1.43 -9.68 2.10
N PRO A 39 1.67 -10.74 2.88
CA PRO A 39 3.02 -11.17 3.22
C PRO A 39 3.93 -11.37 2.00
N ALA A 40 3.37 -11.89 0.90
CA ALA A 40 4.11 -12.03 -0.37
C ALA A 40 4.53 -10.67 -0.96
N GLN A 41 3.63 -9.69 -0.98
CA GLN A 41 3.94 -8.33 -1.43
C GLN A 41 4.94 -7.65 -0.51
N GLY A 42 4.82 -7.81 0.81
CA GLY A 42 5.76 -7.27 1.78
C GLY A 42 7.18 -7.80 1.57
N ARG A 43 7.33 -9.11 1.31
CA ARG A 43 8.63 -9.72 0.98
C ARG A 43 9.21 -9.19 -0.33
N GLN A 44 8.37 -9.04 -1.36
CA GLN A 44 8.80 -8.48 -2.64
C GLN A 44 9.27 -7.02 -2.50
N LEU A 45 8.50 -6.18 -1.80
CA LEU A 45 8.86 -4.79 -1.52
C LEU A 45 10.18 -4.70 -0.77
N GLU A 46 10.40 -5.56 0.23
CA GLU A 46 11.66 -5.60 0.96
C GLU A 46 12.84 -5.95 0.07
N ALA A 47 12.66 -6.94 -0.81
CA ALA A 47 13.68 -7.33 -1.79
C ALA A 47 14.02 -6.16 -2.72
N ASP A 48 13.00 -5.45 -3.21
CA ASP A 48 13.16 -4.32 -4.11
C ASP A 48 13.86 -3.15 -3.42
N TYR A 49 13.49 -2.82 -2.18
CA TYR A 49 14.15 -1.75 -1.42
C TYR A 49 15.64 -2.04 -1.20
N ARG A 50 16.00 -3.29 -0.90
CA ARG A 50 17.41 -3.68 -0.76
C ARG A 50 18.18 -3.52 -2.07
N VAL A 51 17.57 -3.87 -3.21
CA VAL A 51 18.19 -3.66 -4.52
C VAL A 51 18.31 -2.18 -4.85
N MET A 52 17.29 -1.37 -4.58
CA MET A 52 17.33 0.08 -4.76
C MET A 52 18.42 0.72 -3.89
N ALA A 53 18.54 0.30 -2.62
CA ALA A 53 19.59 0.79 -1.71
C ALA A 53 20.99 0.45 -2.20
N ALA A 54 21.21 -0.77 -2.72
CA ALA A 54 22.50 -1.17 -3.29
C ALA A 54 22.82 -0.44 -4.60
N ARG A 55 21.81 -0.07 -5.39
CA ARG A 55 21.99 0.60 -6.70
C ARG A 55 22.20 2.11 -6.58
N CYS A 56 21.47 2.76 -5.67
CA CYS A 56 21.40 4.22 -5.57
C CYS A 56 22.08 4.79 -4.32
N GLY A 57 22.24 3.97 -3.28
CA GLY A 57 22.89 4.37 -2.05
C GLY A 57 24.41 4.42 -2.17
N THR A 58 25.04 5.04 -1.19
CA THR A 58 26.46 4.83 -0.94
C THR A 58 26.66 3.46 -0.27
N PRO A 59 27.87 2.86 -0.33
CA PRO A 59 28.15 1.60 0.35
C PRO A 59 27.85 1.63 1.86
N ALA A 60 28.02 2.80 2.50
CA ALA A 60 27.65 2.98 3.90
C ALA A 60 26.12 2.95 4.09
N PHE A 61 25.37 3.67 3.23
CA PHE A 61 23.91 3.68 3.27
C PHE A 61 23.32 2.29 3.07
N GLU A 62 23.78 1.54 2.07
CA GLU A 62 23.32 0.17 1.79
C GLU A 62 23.47 -0.74 3.03
N LYS A 63 24.63 -0.69 3.70
CA LYS A 63 24.89 -1.48 4.91
C LYS A 63 23.93 -1.11 6.04
N LEU A 64 23.72 0.19 6.27
CA LEU A 64 22.79 0.68 7.29
C LEU A 64 21.35 0.27 6.98
N PHE A 65 20.90 0.45 5.74
CA PHE A 65 19.58 0.09 5.27
C PHE A 65 19.34 -1.41 5.43
N THR A 66 20.28 -2.24 4.97
CA THR A 66 20.19 -3.71 5.04
C THR A 66 20.11 -4.19 6.49
N ARG A 67 20.89 -3.59 7.40
CA ARG A 67 20.82 -3.92 8.83
C ARG A 67 19.45 -3.60 9.43
N GLN A 68 18.90 -2.42 9.14
CA GLN A 68 17.59 -2.03 9.65
C GLN A 68 16.47 -2.87 9.02
N SER A 69 16.57 -3.17 7.73
CA SER A 69 15.69 -4.08 7.01
C SER A 69 15.63 -5.46 7.68
N ARG A 70 16.79 -6.06 7.98
CA ARG A 70 16.85 -7.35 8.70
C ARG A 70 16.25 -7.26 10.10
N ALA A 71 16.48 -6.17 10.83
CA ALA A 71 15.83 -5.96 12.12
C ALA A 71 14.30 -5.85 12.00
N PHE A 72 13.81 -5.26 10.92
CA PHE A 72 12.38 -5.14 10.63
C PHE A 72 11.74 -6.50 10.31
N VAL A 73 12.43 -7.35 9.55
CA VAL A 73 12.04 -8.75 9.28
C VAL A 73 12.07 -9.58 10.56
N ALA A 74 13.14 -9.49 11.35
CA ALA A 74 13.28 -10.19 12.64
C ALA A 74 12.18 -9.80 13.65
N ALA A 75 11.71 -8.56 13.59
CA ALA A 75 10.58 -8.12 14.39
C ALA A 75 9.22 -8.60 13.83
N GLY A 76 9.16 -9.34 12.72
CA GLY A 76 7.92 -9.87 12.15
C GLY A 76 7.02 -8.80 11.55
N TRP A 77 7.58 -7.68 11.09
CA TRP A 77 6.79 -6.60 10.48
C TRP A 77 6.41 -6.86 9.02
N ILE A 78 7.12 -7.78 8.35
CA ILE A 78 6.78 -8.26 7.00
C ILE A 78 5.76 -9.39 7.08
N GLU A 79 5.97 -10.33 7.99
CA GLU A 79 5.10 -11.48 8.21
C GLU A 79 5.20 -11.88 9.68
N LYS A 80 4.07 -11.83 10.39
CA LYS A 80 4.06 -11.96 11.86
C LYS A 80 4.29 -13.38 12.37
N THR A 81 3.87 -14.37 11.61
CA THR A 81 3.80 -15.79 12.05
C THR A 81 4.89 -16.66 11.42
N ALA A 82 5.69 -16.11 10.51
CA ALA A 82 6.76 -16.85 9.85
C ALA A 82 8.07 -16.78 10.64
N ASP A 83 8.90 -17.81 10.47
CA ASP A 83 10.27 -17.80 10.95
C ASP A 83 11.08 -16.71 10.22
N PRO A 84 11.77 -15.81 10.95
CA PRO A 84 12.51 -14.72 10.33
C PRO A 84 13.60 -15.16 9.35
N ALA A 85 14.28 -16.29 9.61
CA ALA A 85 15.33 -16.78 8.71
C ALA A 85 14.73 -17.31 7.40
N ALA A 86 13.59 -18.00 7.48
CA ALA A 86 12.81 -18.40 6.30
C ALA A 86 12.32 -17.17 5.50
N THR A 87 11.82 -16.13 6.18
CA THR A 87 11.41 -14.88 5.52
C THR A 87 12.58 -14.18 4.83
N GLU A 88 13.75 -14.10 5.47
CA GLU A 88 14.98 -13.55 4.87
C GLU A 88 15.39 -14.33 3.61
N LYS A 89 15.41 -15.66 3.68
CA LYS A 89 15.72 -16.51 2.52
C LYS A 89 14.74 -16.30 1.36
N ALA A 90 13.46 -16.14 1.67
CA ALA A 90 12.45 -15.82 0.67
C ALA A 90 12.69 -14.44 0.02
N ILE A 91 13.00 -13.41 0.82
CA ILE A 91 13.33 -12.06 0.32
C ILE A 91 14.56 -12.10 -0.60
N GLU A 92 15.61 -12.83 -0.23
CA GLU A 92 16.81 -12.97 -1.05
C GLU A 92 16.53 -13.62 -2.42
N THR A 93 15.60 -14.58 -2.45
CA THR A 93 15.17 -15.26 -3.69
C THR A 93 14.34 -14.34 -4.60
N LEU A 94 13.64 -13.35 -4.03
CA LEU A 94 12.77 -12.43 -4.77
C LEU A 94 13.48 -11.21 -5.36
N ARG A 95 14.80 -11.11 -5.20
CA ARG A 95 15.58 -9.97 -5.70
C ARG A 95 15.46 -9.87 -7.22
N ARG A 96 14.87 -8.78 -7.69
CA ARG A 96 14.71 -8.49 -9.12
C ARG A 96 15.97 -7.87 -9.73
N ASN A 97 16.04 -7.91 -11.06
CA ASN A 97 17.07 -7.21 -11.82
C ASN A 97 17.05 -5.70 -11.46
N PRO A 98 18.17 -5.09 -11.03
CA PRO A 98 18.22 -3.69 -10.63
C PRO A 98 17.72 -2.72 -11.71
N LEU A 99 17.89 -3.04 -12.99
CA LEU A 99 17.45 -2.19 -14.10
C LEU A 99 15.92 -2.09 -14.22
N MET A 100 15.19 -3.05 -13.67
CA MET A 100 13.72 -3.02 -13.60
C MET A 100 13.20 -2.08 -12.50
N LEU A 101 14.01 -1.81 -11.49
CA LEU A 101 13.65 -0.96 -10.34
C LEU A 101 14.17 0.48 -10.51
N VAL A 102 15.38 0.57 -11.08
CA VAL A 102 16.11 1.81 -11.31
C VAL A 102 16.74 1.74 -12.70
N SER A 103 16.04 2.31 -13.68
CA SER A 103 16.43 2.25 -15.09
C SER A 103 17.74 2.99 -15.37
N ASN A 104 18.00 4.11 -14.69
CA ASN A 104 19.21 4.90 -14.85
C ASN A 104 19.56 5.66 -13.57
N ARG A 105 20.73 6.33 -13.56
CA ARG A 105 21.24 7.02 -12.38
C ARG A 105 20.43 8.27 -12.00
N ALA A 106 19.78 8.94 -12.95
CA ALA A 106 18.94 10.10 -12.66
C ALA A 106 17.69 9.72 -11.83
N ALA A 107 17.21 8.47 -11.95
CA ALA A 107 16.13 7.96 -11.12
C ALA A 107 16.54 7.72 -9.65
N CYS A 108 17.83 7.79 -9.30
CA CYS A 108 18.28 7.47 -7.94
C CYS A 108 17.89 8.50 -6.89
N ASP A 109 17.74 9.78 -7.26
CA ASP A 109 17.41 10.82 -6.28
C ASP A 109 16.03 10.60 -5.67
N SER A 110 15.02 10.27 -6.49
CA SER A 110 13.67 9.95 -6.00
C SER A 110 13.64 8.66 -5.18
N ARG A 111 14.40 7.62 -5.59
CA ARG A 111 14.53 6.38 -4.81
C ARG A 111 15.21 6.61 -3.47
N MET A 112 16.20 7.50 -3.39
CA MET A 112 16.86 7.80 -2.13
C MET A 112 15.95 8.55 -1.15
N VAL A 113 15.02 9.37 -1.64
CA VAL A 113 13.98 9.97 -0.80
C VAL A 113 13.05 8.90 -0.24
N GLU A 114 12.54 8.01 -1.11
CA GLU A 114 11.69 6.88 -0.73
C GLU A 114 12.36 5.99 0.33
N LEU A 115 13.61 5.58 0.11
CA LEU A 115 14.34 4.72 1.04
C LEU A 115 14.59 5.39 2.40
N LYS A 116 14.83 6.72 2.43
CA LYS A 116 14.99 7.46 3.69
C LYS A 116 13.68 7.51 4.48
N GLN A 117 12.54 7.72 3.81
CA GLN A 117 11.22 7.67 4.44
C GLN A 117 10.95 6.28 5.03
N VAL A 118 11.21 5.23 4.26
CA VAL A 118 11.11 3.84 4.74
C VAL A 118 11.99 3.61 5.97
N MET A 119 13.23 4.11 5.99
CA MET A 119 14.10 3.99 7.17
C MET A 119 13.54 4.72 8.40
N GLN A 120 12.97 5.91 8.20
CA GLN A 120 12.36 6.70 9.27
C GLN A 120 11.16 5.96 9.87
N GLU A 121 10.20 5.53 9.04
CA GLU A 121 9.01 4.79 9.48
C GLU A 121 9.39 3.50 10.24
N ARG A 122 10.39 2.77 9.74
CA ARG A 122 10.91 1.57 10.42
C ARG A 122 11.50 1.91 11.78
N SER A 123 12.25 3.00 11.88
CA SER A 123 12.86 3.42 13.15
C SER A 123 11.78 3.71 14.20
N GLU A 124 10.69 4.37 13.81
CA GLU A 124 9.56 4.68 14.69
C GLU A 124 8.84 3.40 15.14
N ARG A 125 8.55 2.49 14.21
CA ARG A 125 7.90 1.19 14.52
C ARG A 125 8.76 0.31 15.42
N LEU A 126 10.08 0.27 15.18
CA LEU A 126 11.02 -0.51 16.00
C LEU A 126 11.16 0.08 17.40
N ARG A 127 11.22 1.42 17.54
CA ARG A 127 11.22 2.10 18.84
C ARG A 127 9.92 1.85 19.63
N GLY A 128 8.78 1.83 18.95
CA GLY A 128 7.47 1.57 19.57
C GLY A 128 7.34 0.19 20.23
N ARG A 129 8.08 -0.83 19.76
CA ARG A 129 8.19 -2.12 20.47
C ARG A 129 9.08 -2.06 21.70
N GLY A 130 10.19 -1.31 21.64
CA GLY A 130 11.10 -1.14 22.78
C GLY A 130 10.45 -0.47 23.98
N ALA A 131 9.47 0.40 23.77
CA ALA A 131 8.71 1.07 24.84
C ALA A 131 7.63 0.18 25.48
N LYS A 132 7.23 -0.93 24.84
CA LYS A 132 6.18 -1.86 25.33
C LYS A 132 6.73 -3.16 25.92
N HIS A 133 8.04 -3.31 26.03
CA HIS A 133 8.66 -4.41 26.76
C HIS A 133 9.08 -3.90 28.15
N PRO A 134 8.24 -3.98 29.20
CA PRO A 134 8.77 -3.88 30.55
C PRO A 134 9.75 -5.03 30.70
N ALA A 135 10.99 -4.71 31.10
CA ALA A 135 11.96 -5.70 31.51
C ALA A 135 11.33 -6.56 32.63
N GLY A 136 10.85 -7.75 32.26
CA GLY A 136 10.38 -8.74 33.20
C GLY A 136 11.58 -9.34 33.91
N LYS A 137 11.64 -9.09 35.22
CA LYS A 137 12.57 -9.68 36.18
C LYS A 137 12.56 -11.19 36.16
#